data_AF-A0A2V8XRW1-F1
#
_entry.id   AF-A0A2V8XRW1-F1
#
_cell.length_a   1.000
_cell.length_b   1.000
_cell.length_c   1.000
_cell.angle_alpha   90.00
_cell.angle_beta   90.00
_cell.angle_gamma   90.00
#
_symmetry.space_group_name_H-M   'P 1'
#
loop_
_entity.id
_entity.type
_entity.pdbx_description
1 polymer ?
#
loop_
_entity_poly.entity_id
_entity_poly.type
_entity_poly.pdbx_seq_one_letter_code
_entity_poly.pdbx_strand_id
1 'polypeptide(L)'
;MKSEKTIAWLLLLVVPLGFEGIWLLQHRIDTQRASISEERDEVLLRSPRLVKAMGLEYAPLLADIYWTRVVQYYGNKHLRGQANLELLWPLLDITTTLDPNLVIAYRFGAMFLSPPAPGGAGRPDLAVQLIQRGIQANPDYWRLYEDLGFVYYFDLKDYQKASAAFLEGSKNPKALVWMKIMAAKVAAE
;
A
#
# COMPACT_ATOMS: atom_id res chain seq x y z
N MET A 1 19.00 -38.04 -45.44
CA MET A 1 17.92 -37.45 -46.27
C MET A 1 16.49 -37.91 -45.94
N LYS A 2 16.06 -39.17 -46.11
CA LYS A 2 14.66 -39.55 -45.80
C LYS A 2 14.33 -39.49 -44.29
N SER A 3 15.22 -40.00 -43.45
CA SER A 3 15.06 -39.98 -41.98
C SER A 3 15.02 -38.57 -41.39
N GLU A 4 15.92 -37.68 -41.83
CA GLU A 4 15.97 -36.28 -41.39
C GLU A 4 14.71 -35.50 -41.76
N LYS A 5 14.14 -35.76 -42.95
CA LYS A 5 12.85 -35.16 -43.33
C LYS A 5 11.71 -35.64 -42.43
N THR A 6 11.66 -36.94 -42.12
CA THR A 6 10.66 -37.48 -41.19
C THR A 6 10.80 -36.89 -39.79
N ILE A 7 12.02 -36.74 -39.28
CA ILE A 7 12.29 -36.10 -37.99
C ILE A 7 11.88 -34.62 -38.03
N ALA A 8 12.17 -33.89 -39.11
CA ALA A 8 11.76 -32.50 -39.27
C ALA A 8 10.23 -32.36 -39.30
N TRP A 9 9.51 -33.25 -39.99
CA TRP A 9 8.05 -33.27 -40.01
C TRP A 9 7.43 -33.62 -38.66
N LEU A 10 8.04 -34.57 -37.92
CA LEU A 10 7.61 -34.90 -36.57
C LEU A 10 7.82 -33.72 -35.60
N LEU A 11 8.96 -33.04 -35.66
CA LEU A 11 9.22 -31.85 -34.85
C LEU A 11 8.26 -30.71 -35.20
N LEU A 12 7.95 -30.52 -36.48
CA LEU A 12 6.98 -29.51 -36.96
C LEU A 12 5.56 -29.76 -36.46
N LEU A 13 5.19 -30.99 -36.10
CA LEU A 13 3.87 -31.32 -35.56
C LEU A 13 3.87 -31.33 -34.03
N VAL A 14 4.88 -31.93 -33.42
CA VAL A 14 4.95 -32.12 -31.96
C VAL A 14 5.17 -30.79 -31.23
N VAL A 15 5.99 -29.89 -31.79
CA VAL A 15 6.30 -28.62 -31.14
C VAL A 15 5.07 -27.71 -31.06
N PRO A 16 4.31 -27.43 -32.15
CA PRO A 16 3.09 -26.62 -32.07
C PRO A 16 2.01 -27.25 -31.18
N LEU A 17 1.81 -28.57 -31.26
CA LEU A 17 0.85 -29.27 -30.39
C LEU A 17 1.25 -29.17 -28.91
N GLY A 18 2.55 -29.22 -28.62
CA GLY A 18 3.07 -28.97 -27.28
C GLY A 18 2.79 -27.55 -26.80
N PHE A 19 3.01 -26.54 -27.65
CA PHE A 19 2.70 -25.15 -27.34
C PHE A 19 1.20 -24.90 -27.15
N GLU A 20 0.34 -25.49 -27.98
CA GLU A 20 -1.12 -25.43 -27.84
C GLU A 20 -1.57 -26.08 -26.53
N GLY A 21 -1.00 -27.24 -26.16
CA GLY A 21 -1.26 -27.90 -24.89
C GLY A 21 -0.86 -27.04 -23.69
N ILE A 22 0.33 -26.43 -23.73
CA ILE A 22 0.79 -25.49 -22.71
C ILE A 22 -0.13 -24.27 -22.64
N TRP A 23 -0.51 -23.69 -23.78
CA TRP A 23 -1.39 -22.53 -23.84
C TRP A 23 -2.78 -22.83 -23.26
N LEU A 24 -3.38 -23.97 -23.57
CA LEU A 24 -4.66 -24.41 -23.02
C LEU A 24 -4.59 -24.63 -21.50
N LEU A 25 -3.51 -25.25 -21.02
CA LEU A 25 -3.28 -25.47 -19.60
C LEU A 25 -3.11 -24.13 -18.87
N GLN A 26 -2.29 -23.24 -19.43
CA GLN A 26 -2.06 -21.90 -18.90
C GLN A 26 -3.36 -21.11 -18.85
N HIS A 27 -4.14 -21.12 -19.93
CA HIS A 27 -5.40 -20.41 -19.99
C HIS A 27 -6.42 -20.94 -18.96
N ARG A 28 -6.51 -22.27 -18.77
CA ARG A 28 -7.34 -22.86 -17.71
C ARG A 28 -6.88 -22.46 -16.31
N ILE A 29 -5.56 -22.49 -16.05
CA ILE A 29 -4.98 -22.06 -14.78
C ILE A 29 -5.26 -20.58 -14.56
N ASP A 30 -5.09 -19.73 -15.56
CA ASP A 30 -5.33 -18.29 -15.47
C ASP A 30 -6.81 -17.98 -15.22
N THR A 31 -7.72 -18.72 -15.86
CA THR A 31 -9.17 -18.56 -15.65
C THR A 31 -9.58 -19.01 -14.24
N GLN A 32 -9.04 -20.12 -13.74
CA GLN A 32 -9.27 -20.57 -12.36
C GLN A 32 -8.57 -19.66 -11.33
N ARG A 33 -7.41 -19.12 -11.66
CA ARG A 33 -6.72 -18.13 -10.83
C ARG A 33 -7.43 -16.80 -10.82
N ALA A 34 -8.09 -16.39 -11.90
CA ALA A 34 -8.87 -15.15 -11.91
C ALA A 34 -10.01 -15.19 -10.88
N SER A 35 -10.68 -16.34 -10.72
CA SER A 35 -11.72 -16.52 -9.68
C SER A 35 -11.16 -16.71 -8.27
N ILE A 36 -9.92 -17.21 -8.12
CA ILE A 36 -9.21 -17.30 -6.82
C ILE A 36 -8.52 -15.98 -6.45
N SER A 37 -8.19 -15.15 -7.45
CA SER A 37 -7.54 -13.84 -7.35
C SER A 37 -8.54 -12.70 -7.19
N GLU A 38 -9.85 -12.98 -7.15
CA GLU A 38 -10.66 -12.40 -6.07
C GLU A 38 -10.10 -12.95 -4.75
N GLU A 39 -8.88 -12.51 -4.42
CA GLU A 39 -8.20 -12.83 -3.18
C GLU A 39 -9.20 -12.52 -2.09
N ARG A 40 -9.54 -13.55 -1.33
CA ARG A 40 -10.32 -13.42 -0.12
C ARG A 40 -9.82 -12.18 0.60
N ASP A 41 -10.70 -11.18 0.68
CA ASP A 41 -10.61 -9.99 1.51
C ASP A 41 -10.66 -10.44 3.00
N GLU A 42 -9.78 -11.37 3.37
CA GLU A 42 -9.69 -12.07 4.63
C GLU A 42 -8.45 -11.55 5.34
N VAL A 43 -8.69 -10.64 6.27
CA VAL A 43 -7.72 -10.32 7.31
C VAL A 43 -7.57 -11.57 8.16
N LEU A 44 -6.38 -12.20 8.11
CA LEU A 44 -6.10 -13.46 8.80
C LEU A 44 -6.51 -13.40 10.29
N LEU A 45 -6.30 -12.24 10.92
CA LEU A 45 -6.78 -11.90 12.26
C LEU A 45 -7.05 -10.39 12.36
N ARG A 46 -8.28 -9.98 12.69
CA ARG A 46 -8.68 -8.56 12.73
C ARG A 46 -8.26 -7.79 13.99
N SER A 47 -7.68 -8.46 15.00
CA SER A 47 -7.35 -7.84 16.29
C SER A 47 -5.85 -7.52 16.39
N PRO A 48 -5.43 -6.25 16.32
CA PRO A 48 -4.02 -5.87 16.43
C PRO A 48 -3.36 -6.37 17.72
N ARG A 49 -4.08 -6.28 18.85
CA ARG A 49 -3.58 -6.70 20.17
C ARG A 49 -3.35 -8.20 20.22
N LEU A 50 -4.27 -8.99 19.65
CA LEU A 50 -4.16 -10.45 19.63
C LEU A 50 -3.00 -10.89 18.73
N VAL A 51 -2.87 -10.30 17.54
CA VAL A 51 -1.76 -10.59 16.63
C VAL A 51 -0.43 -10.25 17.29
N LYS A 52 -0.34 -9.10 17.98
CA LYS A 52 0.86 -8.72 18.71
C LYS A 52 1.19 -9.68 19.85
N ALA A 53 0.20 -10.09 20.62
CA ALA A 53 0.38 -11.04 21.72
C ALA A 53 0.85 -12.42 21.22
N MET A 54 0.35 -12.90 20.08
CA MET A 54 0.78 -14.17 19.51
C MET A 54 2.11 -14.07 18.76
N GLY A 55 2.43 -12.91 18.19
CA GLY A 55 3.68 -12.66 17.48
C GLY A 55 4.90 -12.59 18.40
N LEU A 56 4.72 -12.22 19.68
CA LEU A 56 5.80 -12.06 20.65
C LEU A 56 6.93 -11.19 20.07
N GLU A 57 8.17 -11.69 20.05
CA GLU A 57 9.35 -11.01 19.50
C GLU A 57 9.33 -10.89 17.97
N TYR A 58 8.50 -11.68 17.28
CA TYR A 58 8.34 -11.65 15.82
C TYR A 58 7.25 -10.68 15.36
N ALA A 59 6.69 -9.85 16.26
CA ALA A 59 5.72 -8.83 15.88
C ALA A 59 6.20 -7.93 14.71
N PRO A 60 7.46 -7.47 14.65
CA PRO A 60 7.95 -6.70 13.50
C PRO A 60 7.92 -7.47 12.16
N LEU A 61 8.33 -8.73 12.16
CA LEU A 61 8.23 -9.59 10.97
C LEU A 61 6.77 -9.76 10.51
N LEU A 62 5.84 -9.91 11.47
CA LEU A 62 4.41 -9.94 11.15
C LEU A 62 3.94 -8.59 10.59
N ALA A 63 4.45 -7.46 11.09
CA ALA A 63 4.14 -6.15 10.56
C ALA A 63 4.52 -6.06 9.07
N ASP A 64 5.69 -6.56 8.67
CA ASP A 64 6.12 -6.60 7.26
C ASP A 64 5.20 -7.46 6.38
N ILE A 65 4.71 -8.59 6.91
CA ILE A 65 3.74 -9.45 6.21
C ILE A 65 2.40 -8.71 6.03
N TYR A 66 1.91 -8.06 7.08
CA TYR A 66 0.68 -7.26 6.99
C TYR A 66 0.84 -6.05 6.08
N TRP A 67 2.01 -5.40 6.08
CA TRP A 67 2.34 -4.32 5.16
C TRP A 67 2.32 -4.79 3.69
N THR A 68 2.89 -5.95 3.41
CA THR A 68 2.83 -6.55 2.06
C THR A 68 1.38 -6.77 1.63
N ARG A 69 0.51 -7.21 2.55
CA ARG A 69 -0.93 -7.33 2.27
C ARG A 69 -1.60 -6.00 2.01
N VAL A 70 -1.24 -4.93 2.72
CA VAL A 70 -1.74 -3.58 2.44
C VAL A 70 -1.43 -3.19 0.99
N VAL A 71 -0.17 -3.34 0.58
CA VAL A 71 0.29 -2.96 -0.77
C VAL A 71 -0.40 -3.80 -1.85
N GLN A 72 -0.51 -5.11 -1.64
CA GLN A 72 -1.18 -6.01 -2.58
C GLN A 72 -2.68 -5.73 -2.67
N TYR A 73 -3.36 -5.57 -1.53
CA TYR A 73 -4.79 -5.24 -1.47
C TYR A 73 -5.09 -3.94 -2.22
N TYR A 74 -4.35 -2.88 -1.90
CA TYR A 74 -4.49 -1.60 -2.56
C TYR A 74 -4.18 -1.70 -4.06
N GLY A 75 -3.04 -2.28 -4.43
CA GLY A 75 -2.61 -2.41 -5.82
C GLY A 75 -3.59 -3.22 -6.67
N ASN A 76 -4.06 -4.37 -6.20
CA ASN A 76 -5.00 -5.22 -6.91
C ASN A 76 -6.34 -4.51 -7.15
N LYS A 77 -6.87 -3.80 -6.13
CA LYS A 77 -8.13 -3.07 -6.28
C LYS A 77 -7.99 -1.81 -7.14
N HIS A 78 -6.88 -1.09 -6.99
CA HIS A 78 -6.58 0.07 -7.82
C HIS A 78 -6.47 -0.28 -9.31
N LEU A 79 -5.75 -1.36 -9.64
CA LEU A 79 -5.62 -1.86 -11.02
C LEU A 79 -6.97 -2.30 -11.62
N ARG A 80 -7.89 -2.82 -10.80
CA ARG A 80 -9.23 -3.24 -11.21
C ARG A 80 -10.26 -2.10 -11.21
N GLY A 81 -9.86 -0.88 -10.85
CA GLY A 81 -10.78 0.26 -10.71
C GLY A 81 -11.81 0.09 -9.60
N GLN A 82 -11.57 -0.81 -8.64
CA GLN A 82 -12.48 -1.07 -7.53
C GLN A 82 -12.28 -0.04 -6.43
N ALA A 83 -13.34 0.70 -6.12
CA ALA A 83 -13.32 1.75 -5.10
C ALA A 83 -13.41 1.24 -3.65
N ASN A 84 -13.81 -0.04 -3.45
CA ASN A 84 -14.02 -0.56 -2.10
C ASN A 84 -12.69 -0.95 -1.44
N LEU A 85 -12.14 -0.04 -0.63
CA LEU A 85 -10.93 -0.20 0.16
C LEU A 85 -11.19 -0.32 1.68
N GLU A 86 -12.33 -0.89 2.09
CA GLU A 86 -12.74 -1.00 3.50
C GLU A 86 -11.71 -1.72 4.40
N LEU A 87 -10.93 -2.65 3.87
CA LEU A 87 -9.91 -3.38 4.65
C LEU A 87 -8.60 -2.64 4.82
N LEU A 88 -8.43 -1.51 4.12
CA LEU A 88 -7.19 -0.76 4.16
C LEU A 88 -6.86 -0.30 5.59
N TRP A 89 -7.85 0.24 6.30
CA TRP A 89 -7.67 0.67 7.68
C TRP A 89 -7.36 -0.48 8.65
N PRO A 90 -8.16 -1.56 8.72
CA PRO A 90 -7.83 -2.71 9.56
C PRO A 90 -6.42 -3.27 9.33
N LEU A 91 -5.99 -3.38 8.07
CA LEU A 91 -4.65 -3.87 7.74
C LEU A 91 -3.57 -2.91 8.24
N LEU A 92 -3.72 -1.60 8.01
CA LEU A 92 -2.78 -0.58 8.47
C LEU A 92 -2.72 -0.48 10.00
N ASP A 93 -3.86 -0.60 10.68
CA ASP A 93 -3.94 -0.58 12.14
C ASP A 93 -3.17 -1.77 12.75
N ILE A 94 -3.32 -2.96 12.19
CA ILE A 94 -2.54 -4.14 12.61
C ILE A 94 -1.06 -3.90 12.35
N THR A 95 -0.68 -3.55 11.12
CA THR A 95 0.72 -3.29 10.73
C THR A 95 1.42 -2.33 11.69
N THR A 96 0.82 -1.16 11.93
CA THR A 96 1.44 -0.11 12.75
C THR A 96 1.37 -0.38 14.25
N THR A 97 0.44 -1.23 14.71
CA THR A 97 0.42 -1.71 16.10
C THR A 97 1.51 -2.73 16.36
N LEU A 98 1.78 -3.60 15.39
CA LEU A 98 2.83 -4.62 15.46
C LEU A 98 4.21 -3.99 15.46
N ASP A 99 4.47 -3.08 14.53
CA ASP A 99 5.71 -2.30 14.48
C ASP A 99 5.43 -0.79 14.36
N PRO A 100 5.48 -0.07 15.49
CA PRO A 100 5.35 1.38 15.48
C PRO A 100 6.49 2.11 14.75
N ASN A 101 7.64 1.47 14.54
CA ASN A 101 8.81 2.05 13.86
C ASN A 101 8.81 1.79 12.34
N LEU A 102 7.82 1.05 11.82
CA LEU A 102 7.64 0.83 10.39
C LEU A 102 7.05 2.09 9.72
N VAL A 103 7.87 3.15 9.66
CA VAL A 103 7.49 4.50 9.18
C VAL A 103 6.77 4.45 7.84
N ILE A 104 7.20 3.56 6.95
CA ILE A 104 6.70 3.45 5.58
C ILE A 104 5.20 3.12 5.53
N ALA A 105 4.70 2.36 6.50
CA ALA A 105 3.28 2.01 6.60
C ALA A 105 2.42 3.24 6.94
N TYR A 106 2.92 4.18 7.73
CA TYR A 106 2.21 5.43 8.01
C TYR A 106 2.17 6.33 6.79
N ARG A 107 3.31 6.53 6.11
CA ARG A 107 3.42 7.44 4.97
C ARG A 107 2.57 7.01 3.79
N PHE A 108 2.83 5.80 3.27
CA PHE A 108 2.12 5.30 2.10
C PHE A 108 0.73 4.79 2.45
N GLY A 109 0.53 4.26 3.66
CA GLY A 109 -0.83 3.91 4.13
C GLY A 109 -1.75 5.12 4.15
N ALA A 110 -1.26 6.28 4.59
CA ALA A 110 -2.03 7.51 4.54
C ALA A 110 -2.30 7.97 3.11
N MET A 111 -1.33 7.83 2.20
CA MET A 111 -1.52 8.11 0.77
C MET A 111 -2.57 7.18 0.12
N PHE A 112 -2.70 5.94 0.57
CA PHE A 112 -3.74 5.02 0.11
C PHE A 112 -5.13 5.37 0.69
N LEU A 113 -5.16 5.90 1.92
CA LEU A 113 -6.40 6.27 2.62
C LEU A 113 -6.99 7.59 2.13
N SER A 114 -6.15 8.60 1.87
CA SER A 114 -6.59 10.00 1.76
C SER A 114 -7.40 10.33 0.50
N PRO A 115 -6.87 10.11 -0.72
CA PRO A 115 -7.53 10.55 -1.95
C PRO A 115 -8.85 9.81 -2.17
N PRO A 116 -9.84 10.41 -2.84
CA PRO A 116 -11.05 9.72 -3.23
C PRO A 116 -10.77 8.63 -4.29
N ALA A 117 -11.72 7.71 -4.46
CA ALA A 117 -11.67 6.74 -5.55
C ALA A 117 -11.58 7.47 -6.92
N PRO A 118 -10.80 6.93 -7.89
CA PRO A 118 -10.06 5.67 -7.84
C PRO A 118 -8.67 5.78 -7.20
N GLY A 119 -8.24 6.96 -6.77
CA GLY A 119 -6.89 7.21 -6.25
C GLY A 119 -6.65 6.79 -4.79
N GLY A 120 -7.70 6.46 -4.04
CA GLY A 120 -7.62 6.06 -2.64
C GLY A 120 -8.98 5.73 -2.02
N ALA A 121 -9.01 5.56 -0.71
CA ALA A 121 -10.22 5.19 0.03
C ALA A 121 -11.18 6.35 0.34
N GLY A 122 -10.81 7.59 0.04
CA GLY A 122 -11.59 8.79 0.38
C GLY A 122 -11.75 9.01 1.88
N ARG A 123 -10.76 8.59 2.67
CA ARG A 123 -10.73 8.66 4.14
C ARG A 123 -9.56 9.50 4.63
N PRO A 124 -9.53 10.81 4.32
CA PRO A 124 -8.48 11.72 4.81
C PRO A 124 -8.49 11.84 6.34
N ASP A 125 -9.64 11.60 6.98
CA ASP A 125 -9.75 11.51 8.44
C ASP A 125 -8.90 10.38 9.03
N LEU A 126 -8.94 9.19 8.41
CA LEU A 126 -8.13 8.04 8.81
C LEU A 126 -6.66 8.24 8.44
N ALA A 127 -6.38 8.89 7.31
CA ALA A 127 -5.02 9.25 6.92
C ALA A 127 -4.37 10.16 7.98
N VAL A 128 -5.06 11.22 8.42
CA VAL A 128 -4.61 12.09 9.52
C VAL A 128 -4.37 11.28 10.79
N GLN A 129 -5.33 10.42 11.19
CA GLN A 129 -5.20 9.59 12.39
C GLN A 129 -3.97 8.67 12.32
N LEU A 130 -3.72 8.05 11.17
CA LEU A 130 -2.56 7.19 10.95
C LEU A 130 -1.27 7.99 11.08
N ILE A 131 -1.15 9.11 10.37
CA ILE A 131 0.07 9.93 10.40
C ILE A 131 0.35 10.45 11.80
N GLN A 132 -0.66 10.90 12.54
CA GLN A 132 -0.50 11.36 13.92
C GLN A 132 0.03 10.27 14.85
N ARG A 133 -0.44 9.02 14.70
CA ARG A 133 0.15 7.88 15.42
C ARG A 133 1.61 7.66 15.03
N GLY A 134 1.91 7.78 13.73
CA GLY A 134 3.28 7.70 13.22
C GLY A 134 4.19 8.75 13.85
N ILE A 135 3.73 10.01 13.97
CA ILE A 135 4.46 11.12 14.58
C ILE A 135 4.72 10.84 16.06
N GLN A 136 3.73 10.32 16.79
CA GLN A 136 3.90 9.95 18.20
C GLN A 136 4.94 8.85 18.40
N ALA A 137 4.95 7.85 17.51
CA ALA A 137 5.91 6.74 17.55
C ALA A 137 7.30 7.13 17.03
N ASN A 138 7.39 8.08 16.09
CA ASN A 138 8.61 8.45 15.36
C ASN A 138 8.79 9.99 15.32
N PRO A 139 8.94 10.67 16.45
CA PRO A 139 8.91 12.14 16.52
C PRO A 139 10.04 12.81 15.73
N ASP A 140 11.17 12.13 15.55
CA ASP A 140 12.32 12.65 14.81
C ASP A 140 12.18 12.52 13.28
N TYR A 141 11.15 11.82 12.79
CA TYR A 141 10.93 11.61 11.36
C TYR A 141 10.04 12.73 10.78
N TRP A 142 10.68 13.87 10.50
CA TRP A 142 9.99 15.10 10.08
C TRP A 142 9.07 14.95 8.86
N ARG A 143 9.31 13.98 7.97
CA ARG A 143 8.50 13.78 6.76
C ARG A 143 7.06 13.34 7.07
N LEU A 144 6.78 12.83 8.27
CA LEU A 144 5.39 12.58 8.67
C LEU A 144 4.61 13.90 8.84
N TYR A 145 5.26 14.99 9.23
CA TYR A 145 4.63 16.31 9.24
C TYR A 145 4.42 16.88 7.84
N GLU A 146 5.33 16.56 6.90
CA GLU A 146 5.14 16.83 5.47
C GLU A 146 3.88 16.11 4.96
N ASP A 147 3.78 14.80 5.20
CA ASP A 147 2.64 14.00 4.74
C ASP A 147 1.32 14.53 5.39
N LEU A 148 1.37 14.89 6.68
CA LEU A 148 0.23 15.49 7.39
C LEU A 148 -0.20 16.83 6.78
N GLY A 149 0.77 17.70 6.48
CA GLY A 149 0.53 18.99 5.85
C GLY A 149 -0.12 18.83 4.47
N PHE A 150 0.32 17.85 3.69
CA PHE A 150 -0.28 17.56 2.39
C PHE A 150 -1.70 17.03 2.47
N VAL A 151 -2.01 16.14 3.41
CA VAL A 151 -3.39 15.66 3.61
C VAL A 151 -4.31 16.83 3.99
N TYR A 152 -3.88 17.71 4.90
CA TYR A 152 -4.66 18.89 5.26
C TYR A 152 -4.86 19.84 4.07
N TYR A 153 -3.81 20.07 3.28
CA TYR A 153 -3.84 21.01 2.16
C TYR A 153 -4.68 20.50 0.97
N PHE A 154 -4.41 19.26 0.52
CA PHE A 154 -5.00 18.74 -0.70
C PHE A 154 -6.39 18.15 -0.48
N ASP A 155 -6.58 17.38 0.58
CA ASP A 155 -7.80 16.57 0.76
C ASP A 155 -8.81 17.25 1.67
N LEU A 156 -8.35 17.83 2.79
CA LEU A 156 -9.25 18.48 3.76
C LEU A 156 -9.47 19.97 3.52
N LYS A 157 -8.64 20.61 2.68
CA LYS A 157 -8.62 22.08 2.47
C LYS A 157 -8.51 22.88 3.77
N ASP A 158 -7.88 22.31 4.79
CA ASP A 158 -7.62 22.96 6.08
C ASP A 158 -6.23 23.61 6.04
N TYR A 159 -6.16 24.77 5.37
CA TYR A 159 -4.90 25.48 5.15
C TYR A 159 -4.21 25.90 6.45
N GLN A 160 -4.98 26.23 7.49
CA GLN A 160 -4.42 26.57 8.80
C GLN A 160 -3.67 25.39 9.41
N LYS A 161 -4.29 24.20 9.45
CA LYS A 161 -3.60 23.00 9.96
C LYS A 161 -2.48 22.54 9.03
N ALA A 162 -2.64 22.69 7.72
CA ALA A 162 -1.58 22.39 6.77
C ALA A 162 -0.33 23.23 7.02
N SER A 163 -0.49 24.55 7.14
CA SER A 163 0.60 25.47 7.47
C SER A 163 1.24 25.12 8.81
N ALA A 164 0.44 24.85 9.85
CA ALA A 164 0.95 24.47 11.16
C ALA A 164 1.75 23.16 11.12
N ALA A 165 1.29 22.15 10.37
CA ALA A 165 2.01 20.89 10.20
C ALA A 165 3.36 21.10 9.49
N PHE A 166 3.39 21.85 8.38
CA PHE A 166 4.64 22.19 7.69
C PHE A 166 5.59 22.98 8.59
N LEU A 167 5.07 23.92 9.39
CA LEU A 167 5.88 24.69 10.32
C LEU A 167 6.49 23.80 11.41
N GLU A 168 5.69 22.90 12.00
CA GLU A 168 6.17 21.99 13.04
C GLU A 168 7.25 21.06 12.49
N GLY A 169 7.03 20.45 11.33
CA GLY A 169 8.03 19.61 10.67
C GLY A 169 9.32 20.37 10.35
N SER A 170 9.24 21.66 10.00
CA SER A 170 10.40 22.49 9.70
C SER A 170 11.32 22.77 10.90
N LYS A 171 10.85 22.56 12.14
CA LYS A 171 11.67 22.74 13.35
C LYS A 171 12.73 21.65 13.51
N ASN A 172 12.55 20.49 12.86
CA ASN A 172 13.54 19.43 12.89
C ASN A 172 14.81 19.87 12.14
N PRO A 173 16.03 19.74 12.73
CA PRO A 173 17.27 20.17 12.08
C PRO A 173 17.57 19.46 10.74
N LYS A 174 16.99 18.28 10.51
CA LYS A 174 17.13 17.50 9.27
C LYS A 174 16.06 17.83 8.23
N ALA A 175 15.09 18.69 8.56
CA ALA A 175 14.04 19.08 7.64
C ALA A 175 14.60 19.97 6.53
N LEU A 176 14.03 19.81 5.34
CA LEU A 176 14.42 20.61 4.19
C LEU A 176 13.79 22.01 4.30
N VAL A 177 14.53 23.04 3.85
CA VAL A 177 14.12 24.45 3.94
C VAL A 177 12.74 24.72 3.33
N TRP A 178 12.37 23.95 2.30
CA TRP A 178 11.08 24.09 1.63
C TRP A 178 9.89 23.91 2.59
N MET A 179 10.02 23.14 3.68
CA MET A 179 8.96 22.98 4.68
C MET A 179 8.54 24.32 5.29
N LYS A 180 9.52 25.16 5.65
CA LYS A 180 9.27 26.49 6.20
C LYS A 180 8.67 27.43 5.15
N ILE A 181 9.08 27.30 3.89
CA ILE A 181 8.51 28.06 2.76
C ILE A 181 7.05 27.66 2.55
N MET A 182 6.75 26.37 2.58
CA MET A 182 5.38 25.86 2.44
C MET A 182 4.50 26.32 3.60
N ALA A 183 5.00 26.29 4.84
CA ALA A 183 4.25 26.83 5.97
C ALA A 183 3.83 28.29 5.74
N ALA A 184 4.76 29.15 5.30
CA ALA A 184 4.49 30.56 5.02
C ALA A 184 3.55 30.76 3.82
N LYS A 185 3.77 30.02 2.73
CA LYS A 185 2.93 30.10 1.53
C LYS A 185 1.49 29.67 1.81
N VAL A 186 1.32 28.54 2.48
CA VAL A 186 0.00 27.98 2.80
C VAL A 186 -0.75 28.84 3.83
N ALA A 187 -0.03 29.53 4.73
CA ALA A 187 -0.66 30.48 5.65
C ALA A 187 -1.25 31.73 4.96
N ALA A 188 -0.86 32.00 3.71
CA ALA A 188 -1.30 33.15 2.94
C ALA A 188 -2.45 32.81 1.95
N GLU A 189 -2.88 31.55 1.90
CA GLU A 189 -4.09 31.10 1.18
C GLU A 189 -5.35 31.41 2.01
#